data_AF-A0A6N4RB78-F1
#
_entry.id   AF-A0A6N4RB78-F1
#
_cell.length_a   1.000
_cell.length_b   1.000
_cell.length_c   1.000
_cell.angle_alpha   90.00
_cell.angle_beta   90.00
_cell.angle_gamma   90.00
#
_symmetry.space_group_name_H-M   'P 1'
#
loop_
_entity.id
_entity.type
_entity.pdbx_description
1 polymer ?
#
loop_
_entity_poly.entity_id
_entity_poly.type
_entity_poly.pdbx_seq_one_letter_code
_entity_poly.pdbx_strand_id
1 'polypeptide(L)'
;MLRHLFVIILSVAFTPVVMAQDWGALATISSTMGISSSRVCIGEADRGDIGCPTYAPTISPTGTLNTPSGLVTNNVSLTTGGVTWGYLASTASYIPNLVSNQISATNISATSINGISLASMAGSQVAFSVNRNGTDQTLTANTTANIDWTTKAFDTTNSFNLTNDRFTPTVAGKYVFSLNAYCNPSSSYCTTAILKNGFTQNMGHGYGTNQMAPVTAILDMNGTTDYVTAQVTAGAGTVMSGQVYHSWFQGALLGGSGGIGGGSGMPTGAISAFNLASCPSGWSEYTPARGRFLRGIDSTGTNDSIRAAGNTQEDAFQGHKHNALMSAYVGSGSYNAPRFSVGTDTSNLIGDPITDGTNGTPRTANETRPKNVAVLYCQKD
;
A
#
# COMPACT_ATOMS: atom_id res chain seq x y z
N MET A 1 14.84 -63.88 110.81
CA MET A 1 16.00 -63.54 111.67
C MET A 1 17.02 -62.77 110.83
N LEU A 2 17.59 -61.70 111.39
CA LEU A 2 18.64 -60.79 110.84
C LEU A 2 18.23 -59.97 109.59
N ARG A 3 17.99 -58.64 109.59
CA ARG A 3 18.62 -57.44 110.20
C ARG A 3 19.96 -57.04 109.53
N HIS A 4 20.22 -55.72 109.51
CA HIS A 4 21.42 -54.92 109.13
C HIS A 4 21.30 -54.25 107.74
N LEU A 5 21.11 -52.94 107.53
CA LEU A 5 21.57 -51.65 108.13
C LEU A 5 22.55 -50.94 107.18
N PHE A 6 22.05 -49.85 106.58
CA PHE A 6 22.67 -48.57 106.17
C PHE A 6 24.06 -48.51 105.50
N VAL A 7 24.14 -47.86 104.32
CA VAL A 7 25.17 -46.84 104.00
C VAL A 7 24.56 -45.79 103.05
N ILE A 8 24.59 -44.52 103.46
CA ILE A 8 24.26 -43.34 102.63
C ILE A 8 25.53 -42.90 101.89
N ILE A 9 25.47 -42.79 100.57
CA ILE A 9 26.55 -42.25 99.72
C ILE A 9 26.13 -40.89 99.19
N LEU A 10 26.92 -39.87 99.53
CA LEU A 10 26.82 -38.49 99.10
C LEU A 10 27.41 -38.35 97.68
N SER A 11 26.59 -38.10 96.66
CA SER A 11 27.04 -37.88 95.27
C SER A 11 26.99 -36.40 94.91
N VAL A 12 28.15 -35.85 94.55
CA VAL A 12 28.37 -34.47 94.06
C VAL A 12 27.83 -34.34 92.63
N ALA A 13 27.00 -33.33 92.38
CA ALA A 13 26.45 -33.03 91.06
C ALA A 13 27.46 -32.27 90.19
N PHE A 14 27.88 -32.87 89.07
CA PHE A 14 28.51 -32.17 87.96
C PHE A 14 27.42 -31.83 86.94
N THR A 15 27.20 -30.54 86.65
CA THR A 15 26.42 -30.11 85.48
C THR A 15 27.36 -30.06 84.26
N PRO A 16 27.06 -30.74 83.14
CA PRO A 16 27.83 -30.55 81.93
C PRO A 16 27.51 -29.19 81.33
N VAL A 17 28.54 -28.40 81.04
CA VAL A 17 28.42 -27.21 80.18
C VAL A 17 28.22 -27.70 78.76
N VAL A 18 27.00 -27.55 78.23
CA VAL A 18 26.71 -27.82 76.82
C VAL A 18 27.25 -26.62 76.03
N MET A 19 28.34 -26.81 75.30
CA MET A 19 28.73 -25.86 74.26
C MET A 19 27.72 -26.02 73.12
N ALA A 20 26.76 -25.10 73.01
CA ALA A 20 25.93 -24.99 71.83
C ALA A 20 26.88 -24.65 70.66
N GLN A 21 27.14 -25.62 69.80
CA GLN A 21 27.76 -25.39 68.51
C GLN A 21 26.78 -24.52 67.72
N ASP A 22 27.15 -23.25 67.52
CA ASP A 22 26.45 -22.32 66.65
C ASP A 22 26.66 -22.80 65.21
N TRP A 23 25.83 -23.75 64.78
CA TRP A 23 25.73 -24.13 63.38
C TRP A 23 25.05 -22.93 62.68
N GLY A 24 25.86 -21.98 62.23
CA GLY A 24 25.40 -20.90 61.35
C GLY A 24 24.60 -21.50 60.20
N ALA A 25 23.55 -20.78 59.76
CA ALA A 25 22.58 -21.26 58.79
C ALA A 25 23.26 -21.94 57.58
N LEU A 26 23.21 -23.28 57.56
CA LEU A 26 23.72 -24.07 56.45
C LEU A 26 22.70 -23.94 55.31
N ALA A 27 23.17 -23.55 54.13
CA ALA A 27 22.29 -23.47 52.96
C ALA A 27 21.69 -24.85 52.69
N THR A 28 20.36 -24.93 52.56
CA THR A 28 19.70 -26.20 52.26
C THR A 28 19.86 -26.47 50.77
N ILE A 29 20.48 -27.59 50.44
CA ILE A 29 20.59 -28.07 49.06
C ILE A 29 19.24 -28.67 48.66
N SER A 30 18.56 -28.04 47.71
CA SER A 30 17.31 -28.56 47.14
C SER A 30 17.53 -29.95 46.54
N SER A 31 16.55 -30.84 46.69
CA SER A 31 16.52 -32.13 45.96
C SER A 31 16.48 -31.96 44.45
N THR A 32 16.18 -30.75 43.96
CA THR A 32 16.23 -30.42 42.53
C THR A 32 17.63 -30.06 42.04
N MET A 33 18.59 -29.80 42.95
CA MET A 33 19.99 -29.55 42.59
C MET A 33 20.68 -30.90 42.31
N GLY A 34 20.80 -31.24 41.03
CA GLY A 34 21.48 -32.46 40.57
C GLY A 34 20.62 -33.41 39.73
N ILE A 35 19.29 -33.22 39.67
CA ILE A 35 18.44 -33.89 38.68
C ILE A 35 18.61 -33.21 37.32
N SER A 36 19.66 -33.62 36.61
CA SER A 36 20.22 -33.02 35.41
C SER A 36 19.29 -32.99 34.20
N SER A 37 18.31 -32.09 34.16
CA SER A 37 17.56 -31.76 32.93
C SER A 37 18.11 -30.50 32.24
N SER A 38 19.44 -30.33 32.25
CA SER A 38 20.14 -29.18 31.67
C SER A 38 19.61 -27.81 32.13
N ARG A 39 19.12 -27.72 33.37
CA ARG A 39 18.56 -26.49 33.95
C ARG A 39 19.68 -25.55 34.37
N VAL A 40 19.50 -24.26 34.09
CA VAL A 40 20.34 -23.17 34.61
C VAL A 40 19.82 -22.81 35.99
N CYS A 41 20.50 -23.28 37.03
CA CYS A 41 20.10 -23.09 38.41
C CYS A 41 20.99 -22.06 39.08
N ILE A 42 20.39 -21.18 39.87
CA ILE A 42 21.11 -20.13 40.61
C ILE A 42 20.79 -20.35 42.08
N GLY A 43 21.83 -20.45 42.91
CA GLY A 43 21.70 -20.32 44.37
C GLY A 43 21.78 -18.85 44.73
N GLU A 44 20.78 -18.33 45.43
CA GLU A 44 20.80 -16.97 45.97
C GLU A 44 21.18 -17.06 47.45
N ALA A 45 22.32 -16.47 47.84
CA ALA A 45 22.81 -16.53 49.22
C ALA A 45 21.81 -15.94 50.23
N ASP A 46 21.00 -14.96 49.80
CA ASP A 46 20.06 -14.23 50.65
C ASP A 46 18.80 -15.03 51.02
N ARG A 47 18.51 -16.15 50.32
CA ARG A 47 17.34 -17.00 50.60
C ARG A 47 17.66 -18.31 51.29
N GLY A 48 18.95 -18.59 51.57
CA GLY A 48 19.37 -19.79 52.30
C GLY A 48 19.16 -21.13 51.58
N ASP A 49 18.71 -21.12 50.32
CA ASP A 49 18.43 -22.33 49.55
C ASP A 49 19.17 -22.33 48.20
N ILE A 50 19.79 -23.46 47.87
CA ILE A 50 20.44 -23.69 46.57
C ILE A 50 19.61 -24.71 45.80
N GLY A 51 18.90 -24.28 44.74
CA GLY A 51 18.00 -25.14 44.00
C GLY A 51 17.63 -24.71 42.58
N CYS A 52 17.01 -25.63 41.84
CA CYS A 52 16.50 -25.42 40.49
C CYS A 52 14.96 -25.35 40.54
N PRO A 53 14.34 -24.16 40.41
CA PRO A 53 12.89 -24.09 40.31
C PRO A 53 12.40 -24.76 39.01
N THR A 54 11.16 -25.24 39.00
CA THR A 54 10.55 -25.92 37.82
C THR A 54 10.49 -25.01 36.58
N TYR A 55 10.50 -23.69 36.78
CA TYR A 55 10.53 -22.66 35.73
C TYR A 55 11.93 -22.19 35.33
N ALA A 56 13.01 -22.81 35.86
CA ALA A 56 14.37 -22.49 35.45
C ALA A 56 14.58 -22.74 33.94
N PRO A 57 15.26 -21.85 33.21
CA PRO A 57 15.65 -22.08 31.82
C PRO A 57 16.47 -23.36 31.67
N THR A 58 16.37 -24.02 30.50
CA THR A 58 17.15 -25.22 30.19
C THR A 58 18.03 -25.00 28.97
N ILE A 59 19.20 -25.62 28.90
CA ILE A 59 20.08 -25.64 27.73
C ILE A 59 19.94 -27.01 27.05
N SER A 60 19.50 -27.05 25.80
CA SER A 60 19.42 -28.32 25.07
C SER A 60 20.82 -28.90 24.82
N PRO A 61 20.95 -30.20 24.51
CA PRO A 61 22.21 -30.79 24.05
C PRO A 61 22.79 -30.13 22.80
N THR A 62 21.98 -29.39 22.04
CA THR A 62 22.38 -28.61 20.86
C THR A 62 22.69 -27.15 21.17
N GLY A 63 22.75 -26.75 22.44
CA GLY A 63 23.08 -25.39 22.87
C GLY A 63 21.93 -24.39 22.80
N THR A 64 20.68 -24.85 22.67
CA THR A 64 19.49 -23.99 22.63
C THR A 64 19.03 -23.67 24.04
N LEU A 65 18.92 -22.39 24.40
CA LEU A 65 18.32 -21.98 25.66
C LEU A 65 16.79 -21.97 25.54
N ASN A 66 16.11 -22.92 26.19
CA ASN A 66 14.65 -22.96 26.28
C ASN A 66 14.19 -22.29 27.57
N THR A 67 13.32 -21.29 27.45
CA THR A 67 12.74 -20.57 28.58
C THR A 67 11.29 -21.03 28.77
N PRO A 68 10.92 -21.59 29.94
CA PRO A 68 9.53 -21.93 30.23
C PRO A 68 8.63 -20.69 30.22
N SER A 69 7.32 -20.88 30.02
CA SER A 69 6.33 -19.81 30.09
C SER A 69 6.45 -19.02 31.40
N GLY A 70 6.68 -17.71 31.32
CA GLY A 70 6.77 -16.81 32.47
C GLY A 70 8.08 -16.04 32.64
N LEU A 71 9.14 -16.35 31.88
CA LEU A 71 10.34 -15.51 31.86
C LEU A 71 10.11 -14.28 30.95
N VAL A 72 9.94 -13.11 31.57
CA VAL A 72 9.85 -11.83 30.85
C VAL A 72 11.27 -11.32 30.58
N THR A 73 11.75 -11.45 29.35
CA THR A 73 13.05 -10.89 28.94
C THR A 73 12.84 -9.61 28.16
N ASN A 74 13.34 -8.48 28.67
CA ASN A 74 13.32 -7.20 27.96
C ASN A 74 14.28 -7.19 26.74
N ASN A 75 15.36 -7.97 26.83
CA ASN A 75 16.33 -8.15 25.76
C ASN A 75 16.90 -9.58 25.79
N VAL A 76 17.29 -10.07 24.61
CA VAL A 76 18.14 -11.25 24.43
C VAL A 76 19.36 -10.77 23.65
N SER A 77 20.54 -10.79 24.27
CA SER A 77 21.79 -10.35 23.65
C SER A 77 22.78 -11.51 23.54
N LEU A 78 23.49 -11.56 22.42
CA LEU A 78 24.65 -12.45 22.22
C LEU A 78 25.90 -11.63 22.47
N THR A 79 26.53 -11.84 23.63
CA THR A 79 27.69 -11.07 24.08
C THR A 79 28.90 -12.00 24.25
N THR A 80 30.03 -11.67 23.63
CA THR A 80 31.31 -12.38 23.86
C THR A 80 32.39 -11.38 24.21
N GLY A 81 33.19 -11.66 25.24
CA GLY A 81 34.26 -10.73 25.68
C GLY A 81 33.79 -9.31 26.05
N GLY A 82 32.52 -9.15 26.45
CA GLY A 82 31.91 -7.84 26.74
C GLY A 82 31.36 -7.09 25.53
N VAL A 83 31.43 -7.66 24.32
CA VAL A 83 30.91 -7.02 23.09
C VAL A 83 29.63 -7.73 22.65
N THR A 84 28.54 -6.99 22.51
CA THR A 84 27.26 -7.48 21.98
C THR A 84 27.30 -7.52 20.46
N TRP A 85 27.20 -8.71 19.86
CA TRP A 85 27.28 -8.87 18.40
C TRP A 85 25.90 -8.92 17.75
N GLY A 86 24.85 -9.16 18.53
CA GLY A 86 23.47 -9.07 18.08
C GLY A 86 22.52 -9.10 19.28
N TYR A 87 21.35 -8.48 19.12
CA TYR A 87 20.32 -8.47 20.15
C TYR A 87 18.91 -8.42 19.56
N LEU A 88 17.98 -9.06 20.26
CA LEU A 88 16.54 -8.93 20.09
C LEU A 88 15.99 -8.16 21.29
N ALA A 89 15.34 -7.02 21.06
CA ALA A 89 14.66 -6.28 22.12
C ALA A 89 13.38 -5.63 21.60
N SER A 90 12.51 -5.22 22.54
CA SER A 90 11.19 -4.65 22.25
C SER A 90 11.24 -3.32 21.51
N THR A 91 12.29 -2.52 21.71
CA THR A 91 12.44 -1.20 21.07
C THR A 91 13.28 -1.25 19.81
N ALA A 92 14.34 -2.05 19.81
CA ALA A 92 15.25 -2.19 18.68
C ALA A 92 15.85 -3.59 18.67
N SER A 93 16.11 -4.13 17.49
CA SER A 93 16.83 -5.38 17.31
C SER A 93 17.95 -5.18 16.31
N TYR A 94 19.10 -5.80 16.56
CA TYR A 94 20.26 -5.75 15.69
C TYR A 94 20.77 -7.17 15.44
N ILE A 95 20.71 -7.61 14.19
CA ILE A 95 21.23 -8.90 13.74
C ILE A 95 22.13 -8.62 12.53
N PRO A 96 23.46 -8.69 12.65
CA PRO A 96 24.38 -8.30 11.56
C PRO A 96 24.21 -9.13 10.30
N ASN A 97 23.86 -10.41 10.43
CA ASN A 97 23.63 -11.31 9.31
C ASN A 97 22.45 -12.23 9.65
N LEU A 98 21.35 -12.09 8.90
CA LEU A 98 20.17 -12.92 9.03
C LEU A 98 20.00 -13.74 7.75
N VAL A 99 20.47 -14.99 7.77
CA VAL A 99 20.28 -15.95 6.69
C VAL A 99 18.96 -16.70 6.95
N SER A 100 17.90 -16.33 6.24
CA SER A 100 16.60 -16.99 6.32
C SER A 100 15.96 -17.12 4.94
N ASN A 101 15.20 -18.20 4.72
CA ASN A 101 14.38 -18.37 3.52
C ASN A 101 13.17 -17.43 3.51
N GLN A 102 12.72 -16.97 4.68
CA GLN A 102 11.57 -16.07 4.84
C GLN A 102 11.74 -15.18 6.07
N ILE A 103 11.41 -13.90 5.91
CA ILE A 103 11.20 -12.96 7.01
C ILE A 103 9.74 -12.52 6.93
N SER A 104 8.93 -12.92 7.91
CA SER A 104 7.52 -12.52 8.01
C SER A 104 7.37 -11.56 9.18
N ALA A 105 6.92 -10.34 8.90
CA ALA A 105 6.73 -9.29 9.91
C ALA A 105 5.47 -8.48 9.57
N THR A 106 4.70 -8.12 10.60
CA THR A 106 3.47 -7.30 10.45
C THR A 106 3.81 -5.87 10.03
N ASN A 107 4.89 -5.30 10.57
CA ASN A 107 5.38 -3.96 10.24
C ASN A 107 6.91 -3.99 10.10
N ILE A 108 7.42 -3.49 8.98
CA ILE A 108 8.84 -3.19 8.80
C ILE A 108 8.93 -1.67 8.55
N SER A 109 9.26 -0.91 9.59
CA SER A 109 9.53 0.52 9.46
C SER A 109 11.03 0.72 9.32
N ALA A 110 11.49 1.00 8.09
CA ALA A 110 12.90 1.20 7.79
C ALA A 110 13.10 2.45 6.95
N THR A 111 14.11 3.25 7.29
CA THR A 111 14.53 4.42 6.52
C THR A 111 15.26 4.04 5.23
N SER A 112 15.87 2.85 5.21
CA SER A 112 16.46 2.25 4.02
C SER A 112 16.46 0.73 4.14
N ILE A 113 16.06 0.02 3.08
CA ILE A 113 16.27 -1.41 2.93
C ILE A 113 17.18 -1.60 1.73
N ASN A 114 18.47 -1.80 1.98
CA ASN A 114 19.47 -1.91 0.93
C ASN A 114 19.73 -3.40 0.65
N GLY A 115 19.56 -3.85 -0.60
CA GLY A 115 19.89 -5.22 -1.02
C GLY A 115 18.73 -6.22 -1.13
N ILE A 116 17.46 -5.80 -1.04
CA ILE A 116 16.41 -6.65 -1.61
C ILE A 116 16.52 -6.53 -3.13
N SER A 117 16.92 -7.60 -3.82
CA SER A 117 16.59 -7.76 -5.24
C SER A 117 15.09 -7.91 -5.32
N LEU A 118 14.42 -6.76 -5.42
CA LEU A 118 12.99 -6.61 -5.32
C LEU A 118 12.39 -6.95 -6.70
N ALA A 119 12.51 -8.22 -7.09
CA ALA A 119 11.93 -8.74 -8.34
C ALA A 119 10.40 -8.52 -8.40
N SER A 120 9.77 -8.19 -7.28
CA SER A 120 8.34 -7.89 -7.14
C SER A 120 7.96 -6.40 -7.10
N MET A 121 8.92 -5.46 -7.25
CA MET A 121 8.62 -4.00 -7.31
C MET A 121 9.16 -3.31 -8.57
N ALA A 122 9.79 -4.05 -9.48
CA ALA A 122 9.71 -3.68 -10.89
C ALA A 122 8.25 -3.92 -11.29
N GLY A 123 7.50 -2.89 -11.68
CA GLY A 123 6.21 -3.10 -12.35
C GLY A 123 6.37 -4.14 -13.44
N SER A 124 5.29 -4.91 -13.73
CA SER A 124 5.27 -5.98 -14.73
C SER A 124 6.27 -5.68 -15.86
N GLN A 125 7.38 -6.44 -15.92
CA GLN A 125 8.41 -6.22 -16.94
C GLN A 125 7.81 -6.65 -18.27
N VAL A 126 6.96 -5.82 -18.88
CA VAL A 126 6.35 -6.09 -20.17
C VAL A 126 7.38 -5.73 -21.23
N ALA A 127 7.95 -6.75 -21.86
CA ALA A 127 8.89 -6.59 -22.95
C ALA A 127 8.76 -7.75 -23.94
N PHE A 128 8.98 -7.46 -25.21
CA PHE A 128 9.03 -8.47 -26.25
C PHE A 128 10.12 -8.15 -27.27
N SER A 129 10.58 -9.20 -27.95
CA SER A 129 11.37 -9.11 -29.17
C SER A 129 10.94 -10.20 -30.13
N VAL A 130 10.62 -9.80 -31.35
CA VAL A 130 10.30 -10.70 -32.47
C VAL A 130 11.24 -10.48 -33.64
N ASN A 131 11.44 -11.53 -34.42
CA ASN A 131 12.24 -11.52 -35.64
C ASN A 131 11.71 -12.59 -36.62
N ARG A 132 12.38 -12.72 -37.76
CA ARG A 132 11.99 -13.64 -38.83
C ARG A 132 12.81 -14.93 -38.93
N ASN A 133 13.75 -15.15 -38.02
CA ASN A 133 14.55 -16.38 -37.90
C ASN A 133 15.09 -16.93 -39.24
N GLY A 134 15.68 -16.06 -40.04
CA GLY A 134 16.29 -16.40 -41.33
C GLY A 134 15.33 -16.55 -42.51
N THR A 135 14.03 -16.34 -42.33
CA THR A 135 13.03 -16.44 -43.41
C THR A 135 12.76 -15.08 -44.03
N ASP A 136 13.17 -14.85 -45.27
CA ASP A 136 12.94 -13.57 -45.97
C ASP A 136 11.44 -13.31 -46.24
N GLN A 137 11.04 -12.03 -46.30
CA GLN A 137 9.70 -11.61 -46.72
C GLN A 137 9.77 -10.98 -48.12
N THR A 138 8.98 -11.47 -49.08
CA THR A 138 8.88 -10.82 -50.39
C THR A 138 8.09 -9.52 -50.29
N LEU A 139 8.64 -8.44 -50.87
CA LEU A 139 8.03 -7.12 -50.92
C LEU A 139 7.73 -6.73 -52.37
N THR A 140 6.49 -6.30 -52.61
CA THR A 140 6.07 -5.74 -53.90
C THR A 140 6.44 -4.25 -53.97
N ALA A 141 6.93 -3.81 -55.14
CA ALA A 141 7.32 -2.42 -55.35
C ALA A 141 6.19 -1.44 -54.99
N ASN A 142 6.54 -0.38 -54.25
CA ASN A 142 5.64 0.72 -53.85
C ASN A 142 4.36 0.25 -53.15
N THR A 143 4.40 -0.92 -52.52
CA THR A 143 3.26 -1.50 -51.79
C THR A 143 3.64 -1.67 -50.32
N THR A 144 2.84 -1.13 -49.41
CA THR A 144 3.02 -1.32 -47.98
C THR A 144 2.58 -2.73 -47.58
N ALA A 145 3.48 -3.47 -46.96
CA ALA A 145 3.21 -4.79 -46.40
C ALA A 145 3.21 -4.73 -44.88
N ASN A 146 2.30 -5.47 -44.25
CA ASN A 146 2.47 -5.84 -42.83
C ASN A 146 3.67 -6.78 -42.74
N ILE A 147 4.49 -6.60 -41.71
CA ILE A 147 5.61 -7.52 -41.47
C ILE A 147 5.07 -8.75 -40.76
N ASP A 148 5.19 -9.92 -41.37
CA ASP A 148 4.91 -11.21 -40.71
C ASP A 148 6.10 -11.62 -39.83
N TRP A 149 5.87 -11.87 -38.54
CA TRP A 149 6.91 -12.31 -37.62
C TRP A 149 6.80 -13.82 -37.44
N THR A 150 7.92 -14.52 -37.58
CA THR A 150 7.91 -15.99 -37.49
C THR A 150 8.35 -16.49 -36.12
N THR A 151 9.06 -15.67 -35.35
CA THR A 151 9.71 -16.10 -34.11
C THR A 151 9.69 -15.02 -33.04
N LYS A 152 9.37 -15.42 -31.80
CA LYS A 152 9.61 -14.64 -30.58
C LYS A 152 11.00 -14.98 -30.04
N ALA A 153 11.91 -14.01 -30.00
CA ALA A 153 13.17 -14.17 -29.27
C ALA A 153 12.90 -14.19 -27.76
N PHE A 154 12.01 -13.31 -27.30
CA PHE A 154 11.41 -13.35 -25.96
C PHE A 154 10.08 -12.60 -25.96
N ASP A 155 9.22 -12.92 -24.99
CA ASP A 155 7.95 -12.24 -24.74
C ASP A 155 7.57 -12.52 -23.28
N THR A 156 7.85 -11.55 -22.40
CA THR A 156 7.81 -11.77 -20.95
C THR A 156 6.40 -11.99 -20.40
N THR A 157 5.39 -11.51 -21.11
CA THR A 157 3.97 -11.56 -20.68
C THR A 157 3.06 -12.23 -21.70
N ASN A 158 3.64 -12.88 -22.72
CA ASN A 158 2.90 -13.46 -23.85
C ASN A 158 1.97 -12.43 -24.55
N SER A 159 2.44 -11.18 -24.66
CA SER A 159 1.66 -10.05 -25.16
C SER A 159 1.81 -9.81 -26.66
N PHE A 160 2.75 -10.49 -27.32
CA PHE A 160 2.87 -10.49 -28.78
C PHE A 160 2.16 -11.71 -29.38
N ASN A 161 1.39 -11.54 -30.44
CA ASN A 161 0.71 -12.64 -31.11
C ASN A 161 1.25 -12.78 -32.55
N LEU A 162 1.87 -13.92 -32.86
CA LEU A 162 2.46 -14.22 -34.18
C LEU A 162 1.41 -14.56 -35.25
N THR A 163 0.17 -14.86 -34.88
CA THR A 163 -0.90 -15.15 -35.86
C THR A 163 -1.42 -13.88 -36.52
N ASN A 164 -1.31 -12.74 -35.84
CA ASN A 164 -1.77 -11.44 -36.36
C ASN A 164 -0.72 -10.34 -36.23
N ASP A 165 0.52 -10.70 -35.95
CA ASP A 165 1.70 -9.83 -35.89
C ASP A 165 1.54 -8.60 -35.01
N ARG A 166 0.92 -8.81 -33.84
CA ARG A 166 0.40 -7.73 -33.00
C ARG A 166 0.90 -7.83 -31.57
N PHE A 167 1.40 -6.70 -31.06
CA PHE A 167 1.57 -6.50 -29.62
C PHE A 167 0.31 -5.90 -29.01
N THR A 168 -0.22 -6.52 -27.95
CA THR A 168 -1.31 -5.97 -27.13
C THR A 168 -0.83 -5.87 -25.67
N PRO A 169 -0.66 -4.66 -25.12
CA PRO A 169 -0.17 -4.49 -23.77
C PRO A 169 -1.21 -4.95 -22.76
N THR A 170 -0.75 -5.59 -21.67
CA THR A 170 -1.57 -6.02 -20.53
C THR A 170 -1.57 -5.00 -19.38
N VAL A 171 -0.75 -3.95 -19.50
CA VAL A 171 -0.59 -2.90 -18.50
C VAL A 171 -0.65 -1.55 -19.18
N ALA A 172 -1.47 -0.64 -18.66
CA ALA A 172 -1.52 0.74 -19.13
C ALA A 172 -0.22 1.48 -18.77
N GLY A 173 0.30 2.28 -19.69
CA GLY A 173 1.52 3.04 -19.44
C GLY A 173 2.22 3.50 -20.71
N LYS A 174 3.44 4.02 -20.52
CA LYS A 174 4.28 4.49 -21.61
C LYS A 174 5.23 3.38 -22.05
N TYR A 175 5.23 3.07 -23.34
CA TYR A 175 6.04 2.02 -23.94
C TYR A 175 7.01 2.63 -24.94
N VAL A 176 8.21 2.07 -25.02
CA VAL A 176 9.12 2.27 -26.15
C VAL A 176 8.97 1.11 -27.11
N PHE A 177 8.90 1.42 -28.40
CA PHE A 177 8.90 0.46 -29.49
C PHE A 177 10.03 0.81 -30.44
N SER A 178 10.79 -0.18 -30.86
CA SER A 178 11.88 -0.02 -31.81
C SER A 178 11.78 -1.11 -32.87
N LEU A 179 11.87 -0.71 -34.13
CA LEU A 179 11.69 -1.54 -35.31
C LEU A 179 12.85 -1.28 -36.27
N ASN A 180 13.37 -2.34 -36.87
CA ASN A 180 14.24 -2.23 -38.03
C ASN A 180 13.83 -3.25 -39.09
N ALA A 181 13.87 -2.84 -40.36
CA ALA A 181 13.79 -3.73 -41.50
C ALA A 181 14.97 -3.48 -42.43
N TYR A 182 15.54 -4.55 -42.98
CA TYR A 182 16.59 -4.46 -43.99
C TYR A 182 16.05 -4.95 -45.34
N CYS A 183 15.84 -4.04 -46.27
CA CYS A 183 15.41 -4.38 -47.63
C CYS A 183 16.65 -4.65 -48.50
N ASN A 184 16.78 -5.87 -49.03
CA ASN A 184 17.90 -6.27 -49.87
C ASN A 184 17.43 -7.24 -50.97
N PRO A 185 17.64 -6.94 -52.27
CA PRO A 185 18.23 -5.70 -52.79
C PRO A 185 17.13 -4.62 -52.95
N SER A 186 17.08 -3.58 -52.11
CA SER A 186 16.30 -2.38 -52.48
C SER A 186 17.13 -1.53 -53.43
N SER A 187 16.56 -0.89 -54.44
CA SER A 187 17.30 0.03 -55.33
C SER A 187 16.83 1.49 -55.24
N SER A 188 15.88 1.79 -54.35
CA SER A 188 15.25 3.11 -54.23
C SER A 188 15.15 3.56 -52.78
N TYR A 189 14.20 3.00 -52.02
CA TYR A 189 14.07 3.25 -50.60
C TYR A 189 13.50 2.01 -49.87
N CYS A 190 13.73 1.97 -48.57
CA CYS A 190 13.12 1.04 -47.62
C CYS A 190 12.54 1.91 -46.49
N THR A 191 11.25 1.79 -46.21
CA THR A 191 10.63 2.47 -45.09
C THR A 191 9.99 1.48 -44.14
N THR A 192 9.97 1.83 -42.86
CA THR A 192 9.27 1.09 -41.83
C THR A 192 8.31 2.01 -41.12
N ALA A 193 7.20 1.48 -40.65
CA ALA A 193 6.24 2.22 -39.85
C ALA A 193 5.86 1.44 -38.59
N ILE A 194 5.80 2.14 -37.46
CA ILE A 194 5.16 1.64 -36.23
C ILE A 194 3.75 2.21 -36.20
N LEU A 195 2.75 1.34 -36.07
CA LEU A 195 1.34 1.72 -36.07
C LEU A 195 0.72 1.42 -34.72
N LYS A 196 -0.09 2.35 -34.21
CA LYS A 196 -0.97 2.13 -33.07
C LYS A 196 -2.41 2.08 -33.58
N ASN A 197 -3.12 1.00 -33.25
CA ASN A 197 -4.53 0.82 -33.64
C ASN A 197 -4.79 0.98 -35.14
N GLY A 198 -3.83 0.58 -35.98
CA GLY A 198 -3.89 0.71 -37.44
C GLY A 198 -3.46 2.07 -38.00
N PHE A 199 -3.06 3.03 -37.16
CA PHE A 199 -2.57 4.34 -37.58
C PHE A 199 -1.07 4.50 -37.36
N THR A 200 -0.35 4.91 -38.40
CA THR A 200 1.09 5.21 -38.34
C THR A 200 1.39 6.28 -37.29
N GLN A 201 2.30 5.95 -36.37
CA GLN A 201 2.80 6.87 -35.35
C GLN A 201 4.13 7.48 -35.79
N ASN A 202 5.09 6.62 -36.12
CA ASN A 202 6.44 7.00 -36.54
C ASN A 202 6.86 6.20 -37.75
N MET A 203 7.72 6.79 -38.59
CA MET A 203 8.30 6.13 -39.77
C MET A 203 9.83 6.26 -39.80
N GLY A 204 10.49 5.20 -40.25
CA GLY A 204 11.93 5.16 -40.55
C GLY A 204 12.15 5.12 -42.05
N HIS A 205 13.23 5.74 -42.53
CA HIS A 205 13.55 5.80 -43.96
C HIS A 205 15.02 5.44 -44.18
N GLY A 206 15.27 4.54 -45.13
CA GLY A 206 16.59 4.28 -45.71
C GLY A 206 16.52 4.49 -47.22
N TYR A 207 17.47 5.22 -47.79
CA TYR A 207 17.51 5.59 -49.21
C TYR A 207 18.74 4.99 -49.91
N GLY A 208 18.54 4.45 -51.10
CA GLY A 208 19.60 3.83 -51.90
C GLY A 208 19.54 2.30 -51.92
N THR A 209 20.71 1.68 -52.10
CA THR A 209 20.84 0.24 -52.24
C THR A 209 21.05 -0.46 -50.91
N ASN A 210 20.39 -1.61 -50.69
CA ASN A 210 20.58 -2.43 -49.48
C ASN A 210 20.41 -1.63 -48.18
N GLN A 211 19.19 -1.18 -47.91
CA GLN A 211 18.94 -0.17 -46.88
C GLN A 211 18.27 -0.75 -45.64
N MET A 212 18.72 -0.27 -44.47
CA MET A 212 18.04 -0.47 -43.19
C MET A 212 17.16 0.75 -42.90
N ALA A 213 15.94 0.51 -42.43
CA ALA A 213 15.05 1.56 -41.97
C ALA A 213 14.76 1.35 -40.47
N PRO A 214 15.55 1.94 -39.56
CA PRO A 214 15.25 1.91 -38.13
C PRO A 214 14.21 2.98 -37.78
N VAL A 215 13.32 2.67 -36.85
CA VAL A 215 12.36 3.61 -36.28
C VAL A 215 12.12 3.31 -34.82
N THR A 216 11.98 4.35 -34.01
CA THR A 216 11.59 4.24 -32.60
C THR A 216 10.38 5.13 -32.35
N ALA A 217 9.45 4.65 -31.52
CA ALA A 217 8.28 5.39 -31.07
C ALA A 217 8.12 5.20 -29.56
N ILE A 218 7.75 6.27 -28.86
CA ILE A 218 7.32 6.20 -27.46
C ILE A 218 5.82 6.48 -27.45
N LEU A 219 5.03 5.49 -27.04
CA LEU A 219 3.57 5.53 -27.15
C LEU A 219 2.92 5.29 -25.79
N ASP A 220 1.86 6.05 -25.50
CA ASP A 220 0.97 5.76 -24.39
C ASP A 220 0.01 4.64 -24.80
N MET A 221 -0.15 3.63 -23.95
CA MET A 221 -0.98 2.47 -24.20
C MET A 221 -1.98 2.27 -23.06
N ASN A 222 -3.20 1.88 -23.39
CA ASN A 222 -4.29 1.72 -22.42
C ASN A 222 -4.31 0.37 -21.66
N GLY A 223 -3.42 -0.56 -22.01
CA GLY A 223 -3.29 -1.87 -21.35
C GLY A 223 -4.40 -2.89 -21.64
N THR A 224 -5.30 -2.62 -22.59
CA THR A 224 -6.38 -3.56 -22.94
C THR A 224 -6.64 -3.63 -24.46
N THR A 225 -7.17 -2.54 -25.06
CA THR A 225 -7.61 -2.54 -26.46
C THR A 225 -6.60 -1.94 -27.42
N ASP A 226 -5.66 -1.13 -26.94
CA ASP A 226 -4.60 -0.60 -27.77
C ASP A 226 -3.71 -1.72 -28.29
N TYR A 227 -3.24 -1.61 -29.53
CA TYR A 227 -2.31 -2.55 -30.09
C TYR A 227 -1.30 -1.88 -31.01
N VAL A 228 -0.13 -2.50 -31.14
CA VAL A 228 0.94 -2.05 -32.03
C VAL A 228 1.26 -3.11 -33.07
N THR A 229 1.38 -2.67 -34.33
CA THR A 229 1.83 -3.47 -35.47
C THR A 229 2.96 -2.74 -36.21
N ALA A 230 3.64 -3.47 -37.10
CA ALA A 230 4.76 -2.97 -37.88
C ALA A 230 4.53 -3.19 -39.38
N GLN A 231 4.90 -2.20 -40.19
CA GLN A 231 4.81 -2.25 -41.65
C GLN A 231 6.14 -1.91 -42.30
N VAL A 232 6.33 -2.39 -43.53
CA VAL A 232 7.48 -2.10 -44.39
C VAL A 232 7.02 -1.78 -45.81
N THR A 233 7.70 -0.83 -46.46
CA THR A 233 7.49 -0.50 -47.87
C THR A 233 8.85 -0.39 -48.56
N ALA A 234 8.97 -0.96 -49.75
CA ALA A 234 10.15 -0.81 -50.60
C ALA A 234 9.80 -0.12 -51.92
N GLY A 235 10.65 0.80 -52.38
CA GLY A 235 10.45 1.52 -53.64
C GLY A 235 10.62 0.67 -54.90
N ALA A 236 11.17 -0.54 -54.77
CA ALA A 236 11.33 -1.53 -55.83
C ALA A 236 10.94 -2.92 -55.31
N GLY A 237 10.62 -3.85 -56.21
CA GLY A 237 10.34 -5.24 -55.84
C GLY A 237 11.61 -5.87 -55.27
N THR A 238 11.52 -6.40 -54.05
CA THR A 238 12.70 -6.85 -53.28
C THR A 238 12.28 -7.85 -52.20
N VAL A 239 13.21 -8.22 -51.32
CA VAL A 239 12.89 -8.91 -50.07
C VAL A 239 13.31 -8.07 -48.86
N MET A 240 12.57 -8.22 -47.77
CA MET A 240 13.06 -7.86 -46.44
C MET A 240 13.82 -9.06 -45.88
N SER A 241 15.08 -8.86 -45.51
CA SER A 241 15.93 -9.92 -44.99
C SER A 241 15.38 -10.49 -43.68
N GLY A 242 15.31 -11.82 -43.60
CA GLY A 242 14.84 -12.55 -42.44
C GLY A 242 15.89 -12.76 -41.36
N GLN A 243 17.14 -12.37 -41.60
CA GLN A 243 18.24 -12.54 -40.63
C GLN A 243 17.93 -11.80 -39.32
N VAL A 244 18.21 -12.45 -38.19
CA VAL A 244 17.77 -12.01 -36.85
C VAL A 244 18.33 -10.63 -36.46
N TYR A 245 19.56 -10.33 -36.90
CA TYR A 245 20.23 -9.05 -36.65
C TYR A 245 19.88 -7.96 -37.67
N HIS A 246 19.15 -8.30 -38.74
CA HIS A 246 18.75 -7.37 -39.79
C HIS A 246 17.32 -6.87 -39.61
N SER A 247 16.34 -7.74 -39.37
CA SER A 247 14.94 -7.32 -39.26
C SER A 247 14.32 -7.83 -37.97
N TRP A 248 13.89 -6.91 -37.12
CA TRP A 248 13.43 -7.19 -35.77
C TRP A 248 12.45 -6.10 -35.30
N PHE A 249 11.57 -6.49 -34.39
CA PHE A 249 10.68 -5.57 -33.69
C PHE A 249 10.69 -5.85 -32.20
N GLN A 250 10.88 -4.79 -31.43
CA GLN A 250 11.08 -4.83 -30.00
C GLN A 250 10.21 -3.79 -29.31
N GLY A 251 9.81 -4.08 -28.09
CA GLY A 251 9.17 -3.09 -27.25
C GLY A 251 9.27 -3.43 -25.77
N ALA A 252 9.25 -2.39 -24.95
CA ALA A 252 9.29 -2.51 -23.50
C ALA A 252 8.47 -1.41 -22.83
N LEU A 253 7.89 -1.72 -21.68
CA LEU A 253 7.26 -0.75 -20.80
C LEU A 253 8.34 0.12 -20.16
N LEU A 254 8.34 1.42 -20.47
CA LEU A 254 9.25 2.41 -19.85
C LEU A 254 8.79 2.79 -18.43
N GLY A 255 7.48 2.71 -18.21
CA GLY A 255 6.85 3.01 -16.94
C GLY A 255 5.36 2.73 -17.05
N GLY A 256 4.95 1.61 -16.47
CA GLY A 256 3.55 1.41 -16.11
C GLY A 256 3.27 2.23 -14.88
N SER A 257 2.01 2.44 -14.55
CA SER A 257 1.59 3.00 -13.25
C SER A 257 2.08 2.22 -12.02
N GLY A 258 2.99 1.25 -12.16
CA GLY A 258 3.76 0.62 -11.08
C GLY A 258 5.26 0.87 -11.25
N GLY A 259 5.77 1.94 -10.67
CA GLY A 259 7.20 2.28 -10.72
C GLY A 259 7.51 3.62 -10.06
N ILE A 260 7.61 3.60 -8.72
CA ILE A 260 8.45 4.46 -7.86
C ILE A 260 8.68 5.89 -8.39
N GLY A 261 7.61 6.68 -8.48
CA GLY A 261 7.67 8.07 -8.92
C GLY A 261 6.33 8.77 -8.71
N GLY A 262 6.05 9.20 -7.48
CA GLY A 262 5.05 10.24 -7.16
C GLY A 262 3.57 10.00 -7.46
N GLY A 263 3.13 8.82 -7.92
CA GLY A 263 1.74 8.62 -8.40
C GLY A 263 0.99 7.38 -7.92
N SER A 264 1.62 6.45 -7.19
CA SER A 264 0.95 5.25 -6.65
C SER A 264 0.12 5.50 -5.39
N GLY A 265 -0.25 6.77 -5.10
CA GLY A 265 -0.80 7.18 -3.80
C GLY A 265 -2.32 7.29 -3.70
N MET A 266 -3.05 7.17 -4.81
CA MET A 266 -4.51 7.41 -4.82
C MET A 266 -5.24 6.12 -5.18
N PRO A 267 -5.99 5.51 -4.24
CA PRO A 267 -6.74 4.30 -4.52
C PRO A 267 -7.88 4.56 -5.51
N THR A 268 -8.33 3.52 -6.21
CA THR A 268 -9.55 3.57 -7.02
C THR A 268 -10.71 4.07 -6.15
N GLY A 269 -11.46 5.06 -6.65
CA GLY A 269 -12.55 5.71 -5.92
C GLY A 269 -12.14 6.98 -5.17
N ALA A 270 -10.86 7.37 -5.17
CA ALA A 270 -10.45 8.69 -4.70
C ALA A 270 -11.14 9.80 -5.52
N ILE A 271 -11.57 10.87 -4.84
CA ILE A 271 -12.16 12.06 -5.45
C ILE A 271 -11.20 13.23 -5.24
N SER A 272 -10.85 13.92 -6.32
CA SER A 272 -10.00 15.13 -6.28
C SER A 272 -10.62 16.23 -7.13
N ALA A 273 -10.42 17.47 -6.70
CA ALA A 273 -10.76 18.65 -7.48
C ALA A 273 -9.59 19.02 -8.40
N PHE A 274 -9.89 19.45 -9.63
CA PHE A 274 -8.92 19.89 -10.61
C PHE A 274 -9.32 21.25 -11.17
N ASN A 275 -8.37 22.16 -11.35
CA ASN A 275 -8.60 23.41 -12.08
C ASN A 275 -8.42 23.18 -13.59
N LEU A 276 -9.27 22.32 -14.18
CA LEU A 276 -9.24 21.90 -15.59
C LEU A 276 -10.67 21.83 -16.14
N ALA A 277 -10.82 21.99 -17.46
CA ALA A 277 -12.13 21.89 -18.13
C ALA A 277 -12.64 20.42 -18.29
N SER A 278 -11.75 19.44 -18.17
CA SER A 278 -12.04 18.01 -18.25
C SER A 278 -11.16 17.22 -17.29
N CYS A 279 -11.59 16.01 -16.93
CA CYS A 279 -10.82 15.12 -16.06
C CYS A 279 -9.49 14.72 -16.75
N PRO A 280 -8.35 14.74 -16.04
CA PRO A 280 -7.08 14.22 -16.55
C PRO A 280 -7.19 12.76 -17.01
N SER A 281 -6.25 12.31 -17.84
CA SER A 281 -6.12 10.89 -18.20
C SER A 281 -6.04 10.01 -16.94
N GLY A 282 -6.80 8.91 -16.91
CA GLY A 282 -6.91 8.02 -15.75
C GLY A 282 -7.92 8.46 -14.69
N TRP A 283 -8.55 9.63 -14.83
CA TRP A 283 -9.62 10.11 -13.94
C TRP A 283 -10.95 10.14 -14.69
N SER A 284 -12.03 9.85 -13.96
CA SER A 284 -13.41 9.97 -14.45
C SER A 284 -14.16 10.96 -13.58
N GLU A 285 -15.10 11.69 -14.18
CA GLU A 285 -15.89 12.66 -13.43
C GLU A 285 -16.78 11.97 -12.40
N TYR A 286 -16.70 12.40 -11.14
CA TYR A 286 -17.61 11.96 -10.10
C TYR A 286 -18.94 12.73 -10.20
N THR A 287 -19.82 12.25 -11.09
CA THR A 287 -21.08 12.91 -11.44
C THR A 287 -22.03 13.21 -10.27
N PRO A 288 -22.07 12.42 -9.16
CA PRO A 288 -22.89 12.77 -7.99
C PRO A 288 -22.53 14.12 -7.35
N ALA A 289 -21.27 14.56 -7.45
CA ALA A 289 -20.81 15.83 -6.87
C ALA A 289 -21.12 17.08 -7.73
N ARG A 290 -21.67 16.92 -8.94
CA ARG A 290 -22.03 18.06 -9.80
C ARG A 290 -22.95 19.04 -9.07
N GLY A 291 -22.44 20.26 -8.82
CA GLY A 291 -23.18 21.32 -8.13
C GLY A 291 -23.57 21.01 -6.68
N ARG A 292 -22.90 20.06 -6.02
CA ARG A 292 -23.19 19.63 -4.64
C ARG A 292 -21.95 19.74 -3.75
N PHE A 293 -22.18 19.99 -2.47
CA PHE A 293 -21.12 19.94 -1.46
C PHE A 293 -20.75 18.48 -1.15
N LEU A 294 -19.47 18.23 -0.91
CA LEU A 294 -19.01 16.95 -0.38
C LEU A 294 -19.23 16.93 1.15
N ARG A 295 -20.07 16.03 1.63
CA ARG A 295 -20.37 15.87 3.06
C ARG A 295 -19.88 14.53 3.57
N GLY A 296 -19.25 14.52 4.73
CA GLY A 296 -18.68 13.31 5.33
C GLY A 296 -19.77 12.32 5.73
N ILE A 297 -19.52 11.03 5.51
CA ILE A 297 -20.37 9.96 6.06
C ILE A 297 -20.19 9.95 7.57
N ASP A 298 -21.29 10.15 8.30
CA ASP A 298 -21.36 9.83 9.72
C ASP A 298 -21.94 8.42 9.89
N SER A 299 -21.05 7.46 10.11
CA SER A 299 -21.43 6.06 10.34
C SER A 299 -22.11 5.84 11.69
N THR A 300 -21.97 6.78 12.63
CA THR A 300 -22.56 6.71 13.97
C THR A 300 -23.98 7.28 14.00
N GLY A 301 -24.35 8.10 13.01
CA GLY A 301 -25.64 8.78 12.97
C GLY A 301 -25.76 9.95 13.93
N THR A 302 -24.66 10.39 14.57
CA THR A 302 -24.68 11.36 15.68
C THR A 302 -24.91 12.79 15.20
N ASN A 303 -24.27 13.17 14.10
CA ASN A 303 -24.26 14.52 13.53
C ASN A 303 -25.04 14.61 12.21
N ASP A 304 -25.16 13.48 11.50
CA ASP A 304 -25.95 13.38 10.27
C ASP A 304 -26.57 11.98 10.18
N SER A 305 -27.67 11.88 9.43
CA SER A 305 -28.27 10.59 9.04
C SER A 305 -27.26 9.66 8.39
N ILE A 306 -27.34 8.36 8.71
CA ILE A 306 -26.46 7.34 8.14
C ILE A 306 -26.73 7.22 6.63
N ARG A 307 -25.69 7.46 5.82
CA ARG A 307 -25.76 7.45 4.35
C ARG A 307 -24.57 6.69 3.77
N ALA A 308 -24.80 6.00 2.65
CA ALA A 308 -23.73 5.38 1.88
C ALA A 308 -23.03 6.40 0.98
N ALA A 309 -21.79 6.12 0.57
CA ALA A 309 -21.06 6.94 -0.38
C ALA A 309 -21.85 7.08 -1.70
N GLY A 310 -21.94 8.31 -2.21
CA GLY A 310 -22.73 8.62 -3.40
C GLY A 310 -24.19 9.01 -3.13
N ASN A 311 -24.72 8.77 -1.93
CA ASN A 311 -26.08 9.22 -1.60
C ASN A 311 -26.16 10.74 -1.61
N THR A 312 -27.03 11.29 -2.47
CA THR A 312 -27.30 12.71 -2.54
C THR A 312 -28.40 13.12 -1.56
N GLN A 313 -28.32 14.36 -1.07
CA GLN A 313 -29.32 14.96 -0.20
C GLN A 313 -29.68 16.34 -0.74
N GLU A 314 -30.98 16.65 -0.78
CA GLU A 314 -31.47 17.97 -1.15
C GLU A 314 -31.20 19.00 -0.05
N ASP A 315 -31.18 20.28 -0.44
CA ASP A 315 -31.13 21.40 0.49
C ASP A 315 -32.38 21.43 1.38
N ALA A 316 -32.20 22.07 2.54
CA ALA A 316 -33.27 22.43 3.44
C ALA A 316 -33.06 23.88 3.89
N PHE A 317 -34.17 24.62 3.99
CA PHE A 317 -34.29 26.06 4.28
C PHE A 317 -34.04 27.00 3.09
N GLN A 318 -34.88 26.94 2.06
CA GLN A 318 -34.86 27.93 0.96
C GLN A 318 -35.40 29.32 1.36
N GLY A 319 -36.14 29.41 2.48
CA GLY A 319 -36.66 30.69 2.95
C GLY A 319 -37.55 30.58 4.17
N HIS A 320 -37.75 31.73 4.83
CA HIS A 320 -38.77 31.96 5.83
C HIS A 320 -39.28 33.39 5.69
N LYS A 321 -40.50 33.65 6.18
CA LYS A 321 -41.14 34.98 6.11
C LYS A 321 -41.32 35.55 7.50
N HIS A 322 -40.97 36.82 7.66
CA HIS A 322 -41.40 37.63 8.79
C HIS A 322 -42.63 38.43 8.39
N ASN A 323 -43.64 38.44 9.25
CA ASN A 323 -44.77 39.35 9.12
C ASN A 323 -44.57 40.52 10.09
N ALA A 324 -44.18 41.68 9.58
CA ALA A 324 -44.08 42.88 10.39
C ALA A 324 -45.45 43.58 10.42
N LEU A 325 -46.14 43.55 11.57
CA LEU A 325 -47.32 44.36 11.78
C LEU A 325 -46.91 45.83 11.95
N MET A 326 -47.23 46.66 10.97
CA MET A 326 -47.08 48.11 11.07
C MET A 326 -48.41 48.71 11.54
N SER A 327 -48.50 49.09 12.81
CA SER A 327 -49.62 49.90 13.32
C SER A 327 -49.29 51.39 13.15
N ALA A 328 -50.04 52.09 12.29
CA ALA A 328 -49.88 53.52 12.08
C ALA A 328 -50.62 54.30 13.19
N TYR A 329 -49.87 54.91 14.10
CA TYR A 329 -50.43 55.88 15.05
C TYR A 329 -50.52 57.25 14.37
N VAL A 330 -51.72 57.66 13.95
CA VAL A 330 -51.96 58.97 13.31
C VAL A 330 -52.17 60.03 14.40
N GLY A 331 -51.08 60.55 14.97
CA GLY A 331 -51.09 61.75 15.82
C GLY A 331 -50.70 62.98 15.00
N SER A 332 -51.51 64.04 15.01
CA SER A 332 -51.28 65.24 14.21
C SER A 332 -49.98 65.95 14.63
N GLY A 333 -49.01 66.04 13.71
CA GLY A 333 -47.93 67.01 13.81
C GLY A 333 -46.51 66.51 14.09
N SER A 334 -46.10 65.29 13.67
CA SER A 334 -44.67 64.95 13.57
C SER A 334 -44.41 63.80 12.59
N TYR A 335 -43.33 63.97 11.82
CA TYR A 335 -42.77 63.09 10.78
C TYR A 335 -43.22 61.62 10.78
N ASN A 336 -43.73 61.16 9.63
CA ASN A 336 -43.96 59.75 9.28
C ASN A 336 -42.62 58.99 9.24
N ALA A 337 -42.05 58.70 10.41
CA ALA A 337 -41.09 57.63 10.56
C ALA A 337 -41.90 56.36 10.89
N PRO A 338 -41.70 55.24 10.17
CA PRO A 338 -42.27 53.96 10.58
C PRO A 338 -41.73 53.63 11.98
N ARG A 339 -42.53 53.86 13.02
CA ARG A 339 -42.19 53.47 14.38
C ARG A 339 -42.66 52.03 14.56
N PHE A 340 -41.74 51.14 14.93
CA PHE A 340 -42.03 49.77 15.33
C PHE A 340 -42.90 49.81 16.59
N SER A 341 -44.21 49.60 16.43
CA SER A 341 -45.15 49.57 17.54
C SER A 341 -45.20 48.16 18.11
N VAL A 342 -44.55 47.95 19.25
CA VAL A 342 -44.75 46.76 20.10
C VAL A 342 -46.08 46.94 20.85
N GLY A 343 -47.18 46.82 20.10
CA GLY A 343 -48.49 46.57 20.68
C GLY A 343 -48.62 45.08 21.00
N THR A 344 -49.34 44.74 22.06
CA THR A 344 -49.72 43.36 22.44
C THR A 344 -50.70 42.76 21.44
N ASP A 345 -50.31 42.68 20.17
CA ASP A 345 -51.05 41.98 19.13
C ASP A 345 -50.49 40.56 19.02
N THR A 346 -51.27 39.58 19.48
CA THR A 346 -50.89 38.16 19.53
C THR A 346 -51.07 37.46 18.18
N SER A 347 -51.12 38.18 17.06
CA SER A 347 -51.04 37.54 15.75
C SER A 347 -49.66 36.87 15.61
N ASN A 348 -49.59 35.62 15.16
CA ASN A 348 -48.31 34.92 14.95
C ASN A 348 -47.44 35.69 13.94
N LEU A 349 -46.54 36.54 14.44
CA LEU A 349 -45.60 37.37 13.67
C LEU A 349 -44.54 36.54 12.93
N ILE A 350 -44.45 35.25 13.29
CA ILE A 350 -43.54 34.25 12.74
C ILE A 350 -44.42 33.05 12.37
N GLY A 351 -44.43 32.67 11.10
CA GLY A 351 -45.20 31.54 10.60
C GLY A 351 -44.31 30.43 10.04
N ASP A 352 -44.91 29.27 9.79
CA ASP A 352 -44.24 28.17 9.10
C ASP A 352 -43.69 28.65 7.75
N PRO A 353 -42.58 28.07 7.24
CA PRO A 353 -42.08 28.36 5.91
C PRO A 353 -43.18 28.19 4.85
N ILE A 354 -43.61 29.29 4.23
CA ILE A 354 -44.59 29.30 3.15
C ILE A 354 -43.90 29.49 1.80
N THR A 355 -44.49 28.93 0.75
CA THR A 355 -44.05 29.20 -0.62
C THR A 355 -44.18 30.69 -0.95
N ASP A 356 -43.17 31.24 -1.62
CA ASP A 356 -43.16 32.59 -2.17
C ASP A 356 -43.62 32.65 -3.64
N GLY A 357 -44.04 31.50 -4.19
CA GLY A 357 -44.47 31.36 -5.59
C GLY A 357 -43.34 31.37 -6.62
N THR A 358 -42.09 31.61 -6.21
CA THR A 358 -40.93 31.73 -7.12
C THR A 358 -39.92 30.61 -6.90
N ASN A 359 -39.61 30.31 -5.63
CA ASN A 359 -38.57 29.35 -5.23
C ASN A 359 -39.14 27.98 -4.80
N GLY A 360 -40.41 27.72 -5.11
CA GLY A 360 -41.14 26.51 -4.77
C GLY A 360 -41.50 26.40 -3.28
N THR A 361 -42.03 25.24 -2.88
CA THR A 361 -42.34 24.97 -1.47
C THR A 361 -41.04 24.86 -0.66
N PRO A 362 -40.88 25.62 0.45
CA PRO A 362 -39.71 25.49 1.31
C PRO A 362 -39.60 24.08 1.87
N ARG A 363 -38.42 23.49 1.72
CA ARG A 363 -38.03 22.23 2.32
C ARG A 363 -37.56 22.51 3.73
N THR A 364 -38.20 21.87 4.69
CA THR A 364 -37.83 21.92 6.10
C THR A 364 -37.19 20.61 6.52
N ALA A 365 -36.20 20.68 7.39
CA ALA A 365 -35.55 19.55 8.00
C ALA A 365 -35.02 19.98 9.37
N ASN A 366 -34.54 19.01 10.16
CA ASN A 366 -33.89 19.27 11.45
C ASN A 366 -32.57 20.06 11.32
N GLU A 367 -32.06 20.27 10.10
CA GLU A 367 -30.83 21.01 9.80
C GLU A 367 -31.04 21.87 8.55
N THR A 368 -30.59 23.12 8.58
CA THR A 368 -30.40 23.97 7.39
C THR A 368 -29.16 23.54 6.63
N ARG A 369 -29.28 23.18 5.34
CA ARG A 369 -28.18 22.59 4.58
C ARG A 369 -28.25 22.89 3.08
N PRO A 370 -27.11 22.97 2.37
CA PRO A 370 -27.09 22.96 0.92
C PRO A 370 -27.28 21.53 0.38
N LYS A 371 -27.52 21.42 -0.94
CA LYS A 371 -27.46 20.14 -1.64
C LYS A 371 -26.08 19.52 -1.46
N ASN A 372 -26.03 18.25 -1.10
CA ASN A 372 -24.77 17.57 -0.80
C ASN A 372 -24.76 16.11 -1.25
N VAL A 373 -23.57 15.52 -1.32
CA VAL A 373 -23.35 14.09 -1.56
C VAL A 373 -22.45 13.51 -0.47
N ALA A 374 -22.80 12.32 0.01
CA ALA A 374 -22.05 11.62 1.04
C ALA A 374 -20.74 11.04 0.47
N VAL A 375 -19.62 11.30 1.15
CA VAL A 375 -18.29 10.73 0.87
C VAL A 375 -17.60 10.30 2.16
N LEU A 376 -16.78 9.25 2.09
CA LEU A 376 -15.95 8.85 3.23
C LEU A 376 -14.67 9.67 3.23
N TYR A 377 -14.47 10.50 4.25
CA TYR A 377 -13.19 11.16 4.48
C TYR A 377 -12.28 10.22 5.26
N CYS A 378 -11.14 9.90 4.66
CA CYS A 378 -10.09 9.10 5.29
C CYS A 378 -8.89 10.00 5.57
N GLN A 379 -8.28 9.82 6.74
CA GLN A 379 -6.96 10.35 7.03
C GLN A 379 -5.93 9.24 6.83
N LYS A 380 -4.75 9.61 6.32
CA LYS A 380 -3.60 8.71 6.33
C LYS A 380 -2.91 8.86 7.68
N ASP A 381 -2.78 7.76 8.40
CA ASP A 381 -2.04 7.68 9.66
C ASP A 381 -0.53 7.48 9.44
#